data_AF-A0A7V7CW01-F1
#
_entry.id   AF-A0A7V7CW01-F1
#
_cell.length_a   1.000
_cell.length_b   1.000
_cell.length_c   1.000
_cell.angle_alpha   90.00
_cell.angle_beta   90.00
_cell.angle_gamma   90.00
#
_symmetry.space_group_name_H-M   'P 1'
#
loop_
_entity.id
_entity.type
_entity.pdbx_description
1 polymer ?
#
loop_
_entity_poly.entity_id
_entity_poly.type
_entity_poly.pdbx_seq_one_letter_code
_entity_poly.pdbx_strand_id
1 'polypeptide(L)' 'EALKLLLEGAPGPYRDIVLLNAAAALLVADRVSDLVSGVALAVNSIDQGKASAVLTRLVEITNREVPA' A
#
# COMPACT_ATOMS: atom_id res chain seq x y z
N GLU A 1 -14.62 3.32 4.52
CA GLU A 1 -13.84 4.31 5.29
C GLU A 1 -12.54 3.75 5.85
N ALA A 2 -12.56 2.56 6.47
CA ALA A 2 -11.38 1.90 7.07
C ALA A 2 -10.13 1.83 6.15
N LEU A 3 -10.29 1.52 4.86
CA LEU A 3 -9.16 1.49 3.92
C LEU A 3 -8.47 2.85 3.77
N LYS A 4 -9.23 3.95 3.67
CA LYS A 4 -8.67 5.29 3.51
C LYS A 4 -7.90 5.70 4.76
N LEU A 5 -8.50 5.49 5.94
CA LEU A 5 -7.85 5.73 7.23
C LEU A 5 -6.55 4.93 7.38
N LEU A 6 -6.55 3.65 6.97
CA LEU A 6 -5.34 2.83 6.97
C LEU A 6 -4.25 3.41 6.07
N LEU A 7 -4.61 3.85 4.85
CA LEU A 7 -3.66 4.44 3.90
C LEU A 7 -3.15 5.83 4.33
N GLU A 8 -3.88 6.50 5.22
CA GLU A 8 -3.46 7.73 5.93
C GLU A 8 -2.61 7.43 7.17
N GLY A 9 -2.37 6.15 7.48
CA GLY A 9 -1.49 5.72 8.57
C GLY A 9 -2.20 5.42 9.90
N ALA A 10 -3.53 5.31 9.93
CA ALA A 10 -4.24 4.93 11.17
C ALA A 10 -3.72 3.58 11.72
N PRO A 11 -3.31 3.50 13.00
CA PRO A 11 -2.79 2.28 13.60
C PRO A 11 -3.92 1.28 13.90
N GLY A 12 -3.56 0.01 14.04
CA GLY A 12 -4.45 -1.04 14.54
C GLY A 12 -4.32 -2.38 13.79
N PRO A 13 -5.06 -3.42 14.23
CA PRO A 13 -4.90 -4.79 13.70
C PRO A 13 -5.09 -4.90 12.18
N TYR A 14 -5.94 -4.04 11.61
CA TYR A 14 -6.14 -3.98 10.16
C TYR A 14 -4.87 -3.47 9.43
N ARG A 15 -4.19 -2.46 9.99
CA ARG A 15 -2.91 -1.99 9.47
C ARG A 15 -1.84 -3.08 9.60
N ASP A 16 -1.78 -3.75 10.74
CA ASP A 16 -0.77 -4.79 10.99
C ASP A 16 -0.86 -5.94 9.99
N ILE A 17 -2.07 -6.47 9.74
CA ILE A 17 -2.24 -7.57 8.79
C ILE A 17 -1.98 -7.14 7.33
N VAL A 18 -2.28 -5.88 6.97
CA VAL A 18 -1.97 -5.35 5.63
C VAL A 18 -0.47 -5.18 5.46
N LEU A 19 0.24 -4.66 6.46
CA LEU A 19 1.70 -4.52 6.43
C LEU A 19 2.39 -5.87 6.27
N LEU A 20 1.93 -6.90 6.99
CA LEU A 20 2.49 -8.25 6.87
C LEU A 20 2.28 -8.85 5.47
N ASN A 21 1.07 -8.75 4.92
CA ASN A 21 0.79 -9.26 3.57
C ASN A 21 1.55 -8.48 2.49
N ALA A 22 1.64 -7.16 2.62
CA ALA A 22 2.42 -6.33 1.71
C ALA A 22 3.93 -6.69 1.76
N ALA A 23 4.47 -6.95 2.96
CA ALA A 23 5.84 -7.42 3.13
C ALA A 23 6.08 -8.76 2.43
N ALA A 24 5.16 -9.72 2.57
CA ALA A 24 5.24 -11.00 1.88
C ALA A 24 5.19 -10.84 0.35
N ALA A 25 4.31 -9.98 -0.17
CA ALA A 25 4.25 -9.68 -1.60
C ALA A 25 5.53 -9.02 -2.11
N LEU A 26 6.12 -8.09 -1.34
CA LEU A 26 7.40 -7.45 -1.66
C LEU A 26 8.55 -8.45 -1.68
N LEU A 27 8.55 -9.41 -0.75
CA LEU A 27 9.55 -10.48 -0.70
C LEU A 27 9.46 -11.40 -1.92
N VAL A 28 8.24 -11.86 -2.27
CA VAL A 28 8.01 -12.69 -3.47
C VAL A 28 8.36 -11.95 -4.77
N ALA A 29 8.27 -10.63 -4.78
CA ALA A 29 8.63 -9.78 -5.91
C ALA A 29 10.12 -9.37 -5.94
N ASP A 30 10.98 -10.01 -5.14
CA ASP A 30 12.42 -9.73 -5.01
C ASP A 30 12.74 -8.25 -4.70
N ARG A 31 11.86 -7.56 -3.96
CA ARG A 31 12.06 -6.14 -3.57
C ARG A 31 12.76 -5.97 -2.23
N VAL A 32 12.78 -7.01 -1.41
CA VAL A 32 13.38 -7.05 -0.08
C VAL A 32 13.97 -8.45 0.18
N SER A 33 14.88 -8.59 1.14
CA SER A 33 15.55 -9.86 1.47
C SER A 33 14.81 -10.71 2.49
N ASP A 34 13.91 -10.11 3.26
CA ASP A 34 13.21 -10.76 4.36
C ASP A 34 11.90 -10.01 4.71
N LEU A 35 11.07 -10.64 5.53
CA LEU A 35 9.78 -10.05 5.93
C LEU A 35 9.95 -8.78 6.80
N VAL A 36 11.04 -8.67 7.58
CA VAL A 36 11.26 -7.53 8.48
C VAL A 36 11.51 -6.26 7.67
N SER A 37 12.43 -6.33 6.70
CA SER A 37 12.69 -5.26 5.73
C SER A 37 11.48 -4.99 4.83
N GLY A 38 10.71 -6.02 4.49
CA GLY A 38 9.42 -5.88 3.80
C GLY A 38 8.40 -5.05 4.58
N VAL A 39 8.23 -5.31 5.89
CA VAL A 39 7.32 -4.53 6.74
C VAL A 39 7.80 -3.09 6.84
N ALA A 40 9.10 -2.86 7.03
CA ALA A 40 9.67 -1.51 7.08
C ALA A 40 9.39 -0.72 5.77
N LEU A 41 9.51 -1.37 4.61
CA LEU A 41 9.18 -0.76 3.32
C LEU A 41 7.67 -0.50 3.16
N ALA A 42 6.83 -1.44 3.61
CA ALA A 42 5.38 -1.27 3.58
C ALA A 42 4.91 -0.11 4.49
N VAL A 43 5.49 0.01 5.69
CA VAL A 43 5.28 1.13 6.62
C VAL A 43 5.65 2.44 5.93
N ASN A 44 6.84 2.51 5.34
CA ASN A 44 7.28 3.70 4.61
C ASN A 44 6.33 4.07 3.46
N SER A 45 5.81 3.07 2.73
CA SER A 45 4.87 3.29 1.62
C SER A 45 3.55 3.91 2.08
N ILE A 46 3.03 3.47 3.23
CA ILE A 46 1.80 4.02 3.82
C ILE A 46 2.08 5.41 4.42
N ASP A 47 3.06 5.52 5.32
CA ASP A 47 3.26 6.76 6.10
C ASP A 47 3.75 7.94 5.24
N GLN A 48 4.41 7.67 4.11
CA GLN A 48 4.77 8.72 3.13
C GLN A 48 3.67 9.00 2.09
N GLY A 49 2.49 8.39 2.23
CA GLY A 49 1.36 8.60 1.32
C GLY A 49 1.51 7.98 -0.07
N LYS A 50 2.57 7.19 -0.33
CA LYS A 50 2.83 6.56 -1.64
C LYS A 50 1.71 5.59 -2.01
N ALA A 51 1.27 4.77 -1.05
CA ALA A 51 0.18 3.82 -1.26
C ALA A 51 -1.14 4.52 -1.60
N SER A 52 -1.45 5.63 -0.92
CA SER A 52 -2.64 6.46 -1.21
C SER A 52 -2.56 7.09 -2.60
N ALA A 53 -1.40 7.63 -2.98
CA ALA A 53 -1.18 8.20 -4.31
C ALA A 53 -1.37 7.17 -5.44
N VAL A 54 -0.92 5.93 -5.25
CA VAL A 54 -1.14 4.84 -6.22
C VAL A 54 -2.63 4.50 -6.33
N LEU A 55 -3.37 4.45 -5.22
CA LEU A 55 -4.83 4.22 -5.27
C LEU A 55 -5.54 5.34 -6.03
N THR A 56 -5.21 6.61 -5.74
CA THR A 56 -5.75 7.75 -6.49
C THR A 56 -5.47 7.62 -7.98
N ARG A 57 -4.23 7.28 -8.35
CA ARG A 57 -3.86 7.10 -9.74
C ARG A 57 -4.60 5.95 -10.42
N LEU A 58 -4.81 4.84 -9.71
CA LEU A 58 -5.59 3.72 -10.22
C LEU A 58 -7.03 4.16 -10.54
N VAL A 59 -7.68 4.86 -9.61
CA VAL A 59 -9.05 5.38 -9.78
C VAL A 59 -9.13 6.32 -10.99
N GLU A 60 -8.16 7.22 -11.16
CA GLU A 60 -8.08 8.11 -12.33
C GLU A 60 -7.99 7.33 -13.64
N ILE A 61 -7.16 6.29 -13.69
CA ILE A 61 -6.94 5.50 -14.91
C ILE A 61 -8.20 4.72 -15.26
N THR A 62 -8.84 4.07 -14.29
CA THR A 62 -10.00 3.20 -14.54
C THR A 62 -11.28 3.97 -14.86
N ASN A 63 -11.38 5.22 -14.42
CA ASN A 63 -12.57 6.06 -14.63
C ASN A 63 -12.38 7.11 -15.74
N ARG A 64 -11.24 7.12 -16.42
CA ARG A 64 -11.02 8.03 -17.55
C ARG A 64 -11.92 7.64 -18.71
N GLU A 65 -12.68 8.58 -19.25
CA GLU A 65 -13.35 8.40 -20.53
C GLU A 65 -12.31 8.35 -21.65
N VAL A 66 -12.38 7.31 -22.48
CA VAL A 66 -11.60 7.26 -23.72
C VAL A 66 -12.29 8.20 -24.70
N PRO A 67 -11.62 9.28 -25.17
CA PRO A 67 -12.20 10.15 -26.19
C PRO A 67 -12.56 9.34 -27.43
N ALA A 68 -13.73 9.64 -28.00
CA ALA A 68 -14.22 9.04 -29.24
C ALA A 68 -13.29 9.33 -30.43
#